data_AF-A0A2U0S5V4-F1
#
_entry.id   AF-A0A2U0S5V4-F1
#
_cell.length_a   1.000
_cell.length_b   1.000
_cell.length_c   1.000
_cell.angle_alpha   90.00
_cell.angle_beta   90.00
_cell.angle_gamma   90.00
#
_symmetry.space_group_name_H-M   'P 1'
#
loop_
_entity.id
_entity.type
_entity.pdbx_description
1 polymer ?
#
loop_
_entity_poly.entity_id
_entity_poly.type
_entity_poly.pdbx_seq_one_letter_code
_entity_poly.pdbx_strand_id
1 'polypeptide(L)'
;MTEEKIKNILTDEKLSAIKAALEKDHAIDCIFLLKLENGRWKNAKSFMRDLSLTLSDGTFRSRMIELERLGLAKSIAIDPLKKYYVITELGDKVAELLLGLFAALE
;
A
#
# COMPACT_ATOMS: atom_id res chain seq x y z
N MET A 1 16.15 1.92 -24.38
CA MET A 1 16.28 2.01 -22.91
C MET A 1 14.99 2.42 -22.20
N THR A 2 14.48 3.65 -22.34
CA THR A 2 13.25 4.08 -21.64
C THR A 2 12.01 3.30 -22.11
N GLU A 3 11.83 3.20 -23.44
CA GLU A 3 10.70 2.47 -24.03
C GLU A 3 10.67 0.99 -23.60
N GLU A 4 11.82 0.33 -23.55
CA GLU A 4 11.93 -1.07 -23.12
C GLU A 4 11.56 -1.26 -21.65
N LYS A 5 11.99 -0.34 -20.78
CA LYS A 5 11.58 -0.35 -19.36
C LYS A 5 10.08 -0.18 -19.21
N ILE A 6 9.48 0.73 -19.97
CA ILE A 6 8.03 0.95 -19.98
C ILE A 6 7.31 -0.31 -20.48
N LYS A 7 7.73 -0.87 -21.61
CA LYS A 7 7.18 -2.13 -22.13
C LYS A 7 7.23 -3.22 -21.06
N ASN A 8 8.39 -3.41 -20.41
CA ASN A 8 8.53 -4.39 -19.34
C ASN A 8 7.57 -4.13 -18.17
N ILE A 9 7.39 -2.89 -17.71
CA ILE A 9 6.41 -2.57 -16.66
C ILE A 9 4.98 -2.92 -17.09
N LEU A 10 4.64 -2.68 -18.36
CA LEU A 10 3.30 -2.92 -18.87
C LEU A 10 3.02 -4.41 -19.14
N THR A 11 4.04 -5.21 -19.46
CA THR A 11 3.87 -6.61 -19.86
C THR A 11 4.26 -7.64 -18.80
N ASP A 12 5.18 -7.31 -17.88
CA ASP A 12 5.52 -8.20 -16.77
C ASP A 12 4.33 -8.27 -15.80
N GLU A 13 3.86 -9.49 -15.51
CA GLU A 13 2.65 -9.71 -14.71
C GLU A 13 2.74 -9.06 -13.32
N LYS A 14 3.89 -9.18 -12.67
CA LYS A 14 4.10 -8.66 -11.31
C LYS A 14 4.17 -7.13 -11.33
N LEU A 15 4.96 -6.55 -12.22
CA LEU A 15 5.10 -5.09 -12.31
C LEU A 15 3.80 -4.42 -12.75
N SER A 16 3.09 -5.02 -13.70
CA SER A 16 1.80 -4.54 -14.20
C SER A 16 0.73 -4.57 -13.10
N ALA A 17 0.69 -5.64 -12.30
CA ALA A 17 -0.22 -5.74 -11.16
C ALA A 17 0.09 -4.74 -10.05
N ILE A 18 1.37 -4.53 -9.71
CA ILE A 18 1.78 -3.50 -8.73
C ILE A 18 1.43 -2.11 -9.24
N LYS A 19 1.72 -1.79 -10.51
CA LYS A 19 1.33 -0.52 -11.13
C LYS A 19 -0.18 -0.30 -11.03
N ALA A 20 -0.99 -1.27 -11.47
CA ALA A 20 -2.43 -1.16 -11.45
C ALA A 20 -3.00 -1.01 -10.03
N ALA A 21 -2.35 -1.61 -9.02
CA ALA A 21 -2.75 -1.41 -7.62
C ALA A 21 -2.41 0.00 -7.12
N LEU A 22 -1.23 0.54 -7.46
CA LEU A 22 -0.81 1.89 -7.08
C LEU A 22 -1.68 3.00 -7.69
N GLU A 23 -2.31 2.75 -8.84
CA GLU A 23 -3.22 3.68 -9.52
C GLU A 23 -4.60 3.80 -8.85
N LYS A 24 -4.92 2.90 -7.91
CA LYS A 24 -6.23 2.89 -7.23
C LYS A 24 -6.27 3.87 -6.06
N ASP A 25 -7.47 4.36 -5.77
CA ASP A 25 -7.75 5.24 -4.64
C ASP A 25 -7.19 4.66 -3.34
N HIS A 26 -6.53 5.50 -2.54
CA HIS A 26 -6.00 5.14 -1.23
C HIS A 26 -4.97 3.98 -1.20
N ALA A 27 -4.46 3.51 -2.35
CA ALA A 27 -3.45 2.46 -2.37
C ALA A 27 -2.13 2.94 -1.75
N ILE A 28 -1.67 4.12 -2.19
CA ILE A 28 -0.47 4.77 -1.66
C ILE A 28 -0.66 5.13 -0.17
N ASP A 29 -1.82 5.68 0.20
CA ASP A 29 -2.17 5.97 1.61
C ASP A 29 -2.04 4.70 2.47
N CYS A 30 -2.56 3.56 2.00
CA CYS A 30 -2.47 2.30 2.72
C CYS A 30 -1.02 1.80 2.84
N ILE A 31 -0.17 2.01 1.83
CA ILE A 31 1.26 1.69 1.91
C ILE A 31 1.94 2.55 2.98
N PHE A 32 1.68 3.85 3.02
CA PHE A 32 2.23 4.74 4.04
C PHE A 32 1.69 4.44 5.44
N LEU A 33 0.42 4.10 5.57
CA LEU A 33 -0.15 3.62 6.82
C LEU A 33 0.60 2.38 7.32
N LEU A 34 0.94 1.43 6.44
CA LEU A 34 1.74 0.26 6.84
C LEU A 34 3.17 0.63 7.22
N LYS A 35 3.81 1.56 6.50
CA LYS A 35 5.15 2.09 6.83
C LYS A 35 5.18 2.77 8.21
N LEU A 36 4.06 3.39 8.61
CA LEU A 36 3.85 4.00 9.93
C LEU A 36 3.28 3.03 10.99
N GLU A 37 3.31 1.73 10.73
CA GLU A 37 2.79 0.68 11.64
C GLU A 37 1.28 0.78 11.95
N ASN A 38 0.51 1.51 11.12
CA ASN A 38 -0.93 1.73 11.26
C ASN A 38 -1.79 0.67 10.55
N GLY A 39 -1.33 -0.59 10.47
CA GLY A 39 -2.04 -1.66 9.77
C GLY A 39 -3.26 -2.24 10.50
N ARG A 40 -3.66 -1.66 11.64
CA ARG A 40 -4.95 -1.91 12.29
C ARG A 40 -5.96 -0.85 11.85
N TRP A 41 -7.17 -1.26 11.48
CA TRP A 41 -8.22 -0.33 11.04
C TRP A 41 -8.45 0.82 12.04
N LYS A 42 -8.49 0.54 13.35
CA LYS A 42 -8.65 1.57 14.38
C LYS A 42 -7.56 2.66 14.30
N ASN A 43 -6.31 2.26 14.06
CA ASN A 43 -5.18 3.18 14.02
C ASN A 43 -5.18 3.97 12.70
N ALA A 44 -5.35 3.30 11.57
CA ALA A 44 -5.50 3.94 10.26
C ALA A 44 -6.64 4.97 10.26
N LYS A 45 -7.81 4.61 10.79
CA LYS A 45 -8.95 5.50 10.92
C LYS A 45 -8.62 6.75 11.75
N SER A 46 -7.92 6.59 12.87
CA SER A 46 -7.51 7.73 13.71
C SER A 46 -6.57 8.64 12.92
N PHE A 47 -5.51 8.09 12.35
CA PHE A 47 -4.51 8.84 11.58
C PHE A 47 -5.16 9.64 10.44
N MET A 48 -6.00 9.01 9.63
CA MET A 48 -6.68 9.69 8.52
C MET A 48 -7.60 10.81 9.01
N ARG A 49 -8.37 10.55 10.08
CA ARG A 49 -9.27 11.55 10.66
C ARG A 49 -8.51 12.75 11.24
N ASP A 50 -7.37 12.50 11.89
CA ASP A 50 -6.57 13.56 12.51
C ASP A 50 -5.95 14.50 11.44
N LEU A 51 -5.81 14.01 10.20
CA LEU A 51 -5.46 14.79 9.01
C LEU A 51 -6.67 15.35 8.24
N SER A 52 -7.89 15.18 8.74
CA SER A 52 -9.14 15.53 8.05
C SER A 52 -9.30 14.83 6.68
N LEU A 53 -8.71 13.65 6.50
CA LEU A 53 -8.85 12.79 5.33
C LEU A 53 -9.90 11.69 5.55
N THR A 54 -10.50 11.23 4.46
CA THR A 54 -11.48 10.15 4.48
C THR A 54 -10.89 8.84 3.99
N LEU A 55 -11.05 7.78 4.77
CA LEU A 55 -10.82 6.40 4.36
C LEU A 55 -11.94 5.56 4.95
N SER A 56 -12.61 4.75 4.15
CA SER A 56 -13.65 3.84 4.66
C SER A 56 -13.04 2.51 5.09
N ASP A 57 -13.69 1.80 6.01
CA ASP A 57 -13.26 0.46 6.43
C ASP A 57 -13.26 -0.53 5.25
N GLY A 58 -14.28 -0.45 4.38
CA GLY A 58 -14.38 -1.29 3.19
C GLY A 58 -13.23 -1.03 2.21
N THR A 59 -12.90 0.24 1.96
CA THR A 59 -11.77 0.63 1.10
C THR A 59 -10.46 0.16 1.72
N PHE A 60 -10.21 0.45 2.99
CA PHE A 60 -9.01 0.01 3.71
C PHE A 60 -8.81 -1.52 3.59
N ARG A 61 -9.86 -2.31 3.89
CA ARG A 61 -9.77 -3.78 3.77
C ARG A 61 -9.51 -4.24 2.34
N SER A 62 -10.18 -3.64 1.35
CA SER A 62 -9.97 -3.92 -0.07
C SER A 62 -8.51 -3.67 -0.48
N ARG A 63 -7.93 -2.52 -0.07
CA ARG A 63 -6.52 -2.20 -0.32
C ARG A 63 -5.59 -3.18 0.38
N MET A 64 -5.81 -3.47 1.65
CA MET A 64 -4.95 -4.37 2.42
C MET A 64 -4.95 -5.80 1.86
N ILE A 65 -6.09 -6.32 1.41
CA ILE A 65 -6.17 -7.64 0.76
C ILE A 65 -5.40 -7.64 -0.56
N GLU A 66 -5.51 -6.58 -1.37
CA GLU A 66 -4.77 -6.48 -2.63
C GLU A 66 -3.26 -6.36 -2.39
N LEU A 67 -2.83 -5.50 -1.46
CA LEU A 67 -1.43 -5.38 -1.05
C LEU A 67 -0.88 -6.71 -0.50
N GLU A 68 -1.67 -7.46 0.26
CA GLU A 68 -1.31 -8.79 0.75
C GLU A 68 -1.13 -9.80 -0.41
N ARG A 69 -2.05 -9.82 -1.37
CA ARG A 69 -1.93 -10.67 -2.57
C ARG A 69 -0.71 -10.36 -3.43
N LEU A 70 -0.30 -9.09 -3.49
CA LEU A 70 0.89 -8.64 -4.22
C LEU A 70 2.19 -8.81 -3.42
N GLY A 71 2.11 -9.30 -2.19
CA GLY A 71 3.27 -9.46 -1.31
C GLY A 71 3.86 -8.13 -0.81
N LEU A 72 3.10 -7.03 -0.88
CA LEU A 72 3.46 -5.71 -0.32
C LEU A 72 3.08 -5.59 1.15
N ALA A 73 2.12 -6.38 1.60
CA ALA A 73 1.71 -6.50 2.99
C ALA A 73 1.59 -7.98 3.39
N LYS A 74 1.52 -8.25 4.69
CA LYS A 74 1.12 -9.56 5.23
C LYS A 74 0.20 -9.36 6.42
N SER A 75 -0.77 -10.23 6.61
CA SER A 75 -1.60 -10.20 7.80
C SER A 75 -1.03 -11.05 8.94
N ILE A 76 -1.15 -10.53 10.15
CA ILE A 76 -0.78 -11.18 11.40
C ILE A 76 -2.04 -11.38 12.22
N ALA A 77 -2.31 -12.62 12.61
CA ALA A 77 -3.43 -12.94 13.48
C ALA A 77 -3.21 -12.36 14.89
N ILE A 78 -4.25 -11.74 15.44
CA ILE A 78 -4.34 -11.33 16.84
C ILE A 78 -5.10 -12.42 17.61
N ASP A 79 -6.23 -12.83 17.03
CA ASP A 79 -7.10 -13.90 17.50
C ASP A 79 -7.79 -14.53 16.27
N PRO A 80 -8.59 -15.62 16.40
CA PRO A 80 -9.23 -16.29 15.27
C PRO A 80 -10.11 -15.39 14.37
N LEU A 81 -10.58 -14.25 14.89
CA LEU A 81 -11.48 -13.32 14.21
C LEU A 81 -10.79 -12.00 13.83
N LYS A 82 -9.63 -11.69 14.41
CA LYS A 82 -8.93 -10.41 14.24
C LYS A 82 -7.54 -10.61 13.67
N LYS A 83 -7.23 -9.79 12.67
CA LYS A 83 -5.89 -9.65 12.11
C LYS A 83 -5.51 -8.18 11.98
N TYR A 84 -4.22 -7.93 11.89
CA TYR A 84 -3.67 -6.64 11.47
C TYR A 84 -2.70 -6.86 10.32
N TYR A 85 -2.43 -5.82 9.54
CA TYR A 85 -1.49 -5.90 8.44
C TYR A 85 -0.15 -5.29 8.84
N VAL A 86 0.94 -5.82 8.30
CA VAL A 86 2.27 -5.25 8.41
C VAL A 86 2.90 -5.18 7.03
N ILE A 87 3.78 -4.20 6.84
CA ILE A 87 4.53 -4.06 5.59
C ILE A 87 5.51 -5.22 5.41
N THR A 88 5.74 -5.65 4.16
CA THR A 88 6.82 -6.58 3.82
C THR A 88 8.07 -5.82 3.39
N GLU A 89 9.19 -6.50 3.18
CA GLU A 89 10.40 -5.87 2.60
C GLU A 89 10.14 -5.27 1.20
N LEU A 90 9.34 -5.94 0.38
CA LEU A 90 8.95 -5.41 -0.93
C LEU A 90 8.05 -4.18 -0.77
N GLY A 91 7.07 -4.23 0.13
CA GLY A 91 6.22 -3.09 0.44
C GLY A 91 7.02 -1.90 0.95
N ASP A 92 8.01 -2.14 1.80
CA ASP A 92 8.88 -1.12 2.37
C ASP A 92 9.70 -0.44 1.28
N LYS A 93 10.30 -1.23 0.38
CA LYS A 93 10.99 -0.70 -0.79
C LYS A 93 10.09 0.16 -1.68
N VAL A 94 8.84 -0.26 -1.89
CA VAL A 94 7.85 0.54 -2.65
C VAL A 94 7.52 1.83 -1.92
N ALA A 95 7.34 1.80 -0.59
CA ALA A 95 7.09 2.99 0.21
C ALA A 95 8.25 4.00 0.10
N GLU A 96 9.50 3.56 0.22
CA GLU A 96 10.69 4.41 0.06
C GLU A 96 10.78 5.04 -1.33
N LEU A 97 10.46 4.29 -2.39
CA LEU A 97 10.44 4.82 -3.76
C LEU A 97 9.35 5.88 -3.95
N LEU A 98 8.18 5.68 -3.34
CA LEU A 98 7.08 6.67 -3.37
C LEU A 98 7.45 7.93 -2.58
N LEU A 99 8.06 7.79 -1.40
CA LEU A 99 8.58 8.92 -0.63
C LEU A 99 9.63 9.70 -1.43
N GLY A 100 10.58 9.00 -2.05
CA GLY A 100 11.60 9.61 -2.90
C GLY A 100 11.02 10.32 -4.13
N LEU A 101 9.95 9.78 -4.72
CA LEU A 101 9.22 10.45 -5.81
C LEU A 101 8.64 11.79 -5.33
N PHE A 102 7.90 11.80 -4.22
CA PHE A 102 7.26 13.02 -3.73
C PHE A 102 8.27 14.04 -3.21
N ALA A 103 9.35 13.60 -2.55
CA ALA A 103 10.43 14.49 -2.12
C ALA A 103 11.17 15.17 -3.28
N ALA A 104 11.20 14.54 -4.47
CA ALA A 104 11.79 15.15 -5.66
C ALA A 104 10.86 16.15 -6.37
N LEU A 105 9.61 16.27 -5.94
CA LEU A 105 8.62 17.23 -6.46
C LEU A 105 8.46 18.48 -5.57
N GLU A 106 9.00 18.43 -4.35
CA GLU A 106 9.14 19.59 -3.44
C GLU A 106 10.29 20.50 -3.85
#